data_AF-A0A7Y0WK47-F1
#
_entry.id   AF-A0A7Y0WK47-F1
#
_cell.length_a   1.000
_cell.length_b   1.000
_cell.length_c   1.000
_cell.angle_alpha   90.00
_cell.angle_beta   90.00
_cell.angle_gamma   90.00
#
_symmetry.space_group_name_H-M   'P 1'
#
loop_
_entity.id
_entity.type
_entity.pdbx_description
1 polymer ?
#
loop_
_entity_poly.entity_id
_entity_poly.type
_entity_poly.pdbx_seq_one_letter_code
_entity_poly.pdbx_strand_id
1 'polypeptide(L)' 'MTWPREYARQIVAMHTREERNAALLEVPEHLRELTKRHCLNAWNHPSRLKRKEAAIHE' A
#
# COMPACT_ATOMS: atom_id res chain seq x y z
N MET A 1 15.80 -4.31 11.87
CA MET A 1 14.63 -5.20 11.79
C MET A 1 13.72 -4.63 10.72
N THR A 2 13.47 -5.35 9.63
CA THR A 2 12.63 -4.85 8.52
C THR A 2 11.17 -5.00 8.93
N TRP A 3 10.51 -3.88 9.21
CA TRP A 3 9.16 -3.89 9.77
C TRP A 3 8.11 -4.00 8.64
N PRO A 4 7.01 -4.74 8.84
CA PRO A 4 5.89 -4.82 7.88
C PRO A 4 5.36 -3.47 7.37
N ARG A 5 5.49 -2.42 8.19
CA ARG A 5 5.12 -1.05 7.84
C ARG A 5 6.01 -0.46 6.74
N GLU A 6 7.29 -0.80 6.71
CA GLU A 6 8.25 -0.33 5.71
C GLU A 6 7.92 -0.91 4.33
N TYR A 7 7.68 -2.22 4.27
CA TYR A 7 7.22 -2.88 3.05
C TYR A 7 5.89 -2.31 2.58
N ALA A 8 4.92 -2.14 3.50
CA ALA A 8 3.64 -1.55 3.14
C ALA A 8 3.78 -0.14 2.59
N ARG A 9 4.64 0.71 3.17
CA ARG A 9 4.90 2.06 2.68
C ARG A 9 5.49 2.06 1.27
N GLN A 10 6.44 1.17 0.98
CA GLN A 10 7.04 1.04 -0.36
C GLN A 10 6.01 0.57 -1.39
N ILE A 11 5.24 -0.48 -1.07
CA ILE A 11 4.17 -1.00 -1.93
C ILE A 11 3.12 0.08 -2.18
N VAL A 12 2.73 0.84 -1.15
CA VAL A 12 1.71 1.89 -1.26
C VAL A 12 2.19 3.12 -2.04
N ALA A 13 3.51 3.32 -2.15
CA ALA A 13 4.11 4.39 -2.96
C ALA A 13 4.13 4.04 -4.46
N MET A 14 4.12 2.76 -4.82
CA MET A 14 4.11 2.32 -6.21
C MET A 14 2.80 2.68 -6.92
N HIS A 15 2.92 3.17 -8.16
CA HIS A 15 1.78 3.65 -8.94
C HIS A 15 1.01 2.50 -9.59
N THR A 16 1.69 1.51 -10.15
CA THR A 16 1.03 0.43 -10.90
C THR A 16 0.63 -0.74 -9.99
N ARG A 17 -0.32 -1.54 -10.46
CA ARG A 17 -0.75 -2.77 -9.75
C ARG A 17 0.30 -3.88 -9.86
N GLU A 18 1.01 -3.93 -10.99
CA GLU A 18 2.03 -4.95 -11.27
C GLU A 18 3.24 -4.78 -10.35
N GLU A 19 3.78 -3.56 -10.20
CA GLU A 19 4.87 -3.29 -9.26
C GLU A 19 4.49 -3.66 -7.82
N ARG A 20 3.25 -3.35 -7.41
CA ARG A 20 2.74 -3.69 -6.09
C ARG A 20 2.66 -5.20 -5.84
N ASN A 21 2.26 -5.97 -6.86
CA ASN A 21 2.22 -7.42 -6.77
C ASN A 21 3.62 -8.02 -6.74
N ALA A 22 4.56 -7.49 -7.52
CA ALA A 22 5.97 -7.91 -7.48
C ALA A 22 6.58 -7.66 -6.09
N ALA A 23 6.38 -6.47 -5.54
CA ALA A 23 6.86 -6.13 -4.20
C ALA A 23 6.22 -7.00 -3.10
N LEU A 24 4.95 -7.40 -3.25
CA LEU A 24 4.31 -8.36 -2.33
C LEU A 24 4.92 -9.76 -2.39
N LEU A 25 5.45 -10.18 -3.54
CA LEU A 25 6.15 -11.46 -3.70
C LEU A 25 7.50 -11.46 -2.97
N GLU A 26 8.17 -10.31 -2.92
CA GLU A 26 9.43 -10.14 -2.18
C GLU A 26 9.24 -10.10 -0.65
N VAL A 27 8.02 -9.86 -0.16
CA VAL A 27 7.72 -9.90 1.28
C VAL A 27 7.75 -11.36 1.77
N PRO A 28 8.52 -11.64 2.85
CA PRO A 28 8.52 -12.95 3.50
C PRO A 28 7.12 -13.37 3.92
N GLU A 29 6.79 -14.66 3.76
CA GLU A 29 5.42 -15.17 3.95
C GLU A 29 4.82 -14.82 5.33
N HIS A 30 5.63 -14.95 6.38
CA HIS A 30 5.24 -14.61 7.77
C HIS A 30 4.93 -13.12 8.00
N LEU A 31 5.37 -12.21 7.11
CA LEU A 31 5.05 -10.79 7.17
C LEU A 31 4.04 -10.38 6.08
N ARG A 32 3.76 -11.26 5.12
CA ARG A 32 2.94 -10.95 3.95
C ARG A 32 1.50 -10.64 4.33
N GLU A 33 0.91 -11.41 5.25
CA GLU A 33 -0.45 -11.13 5.75
C GLU A 33 -0.54 -9.77 6.43
N LEU A 34 0.42 -9.45 7.31
CA LEU A 34 0.44 -8.17 8.03
C LEU A 34 0.63 -7.00 7.05
N THR A 35 1.55 -7.16 6.09
CA THR A 35 1.86 -6.16 5.06
C THR A 35 0.65 -5.91 4.16
N LYS A 36 -0.06 -6.97 3.76
CA LYS A 36 -1.30 -6.87 2.98
C LYS A 36 -2.37 -6.06 3.72
N ARG A 37 -2.55 -6.31 5.03
CA ARG A 37 -3.47 -5.55 5.89
C ARG A 37 -3.08 -4.08 5.99
N HIS A 38 -1.78 -3.79 6.14
CA HIS A 38 -1.29 -2.41 6.14
C HIS A 38 -1.49 -1.70 4.81
N CYS A 39 -1.23 -2.36 3.68
CA CYS A 39 -1.51 -1.81 2.35
C CYS A 39 -3.00 -1.47 2.20
N LEU A 40 -3.89 -2.37 2.62
CA LEU A 40 -5.34 -2.17 2.55
C LEU A 40 -5.78 -0.96 3.38
N ASN A 41 -5.29 -0.86 4.62
CA ASN A 41 -5.57 0.27 5.51
C ASN A 41 -5.07 1.61 4.93
N ALA A 42 -3.88 1.62 4.33
CA ALA A 42 -3.32 2.82 3.71
C ALA A 42 -4.07 3.22 2.42
N TRP A 43 -4.63 2.27 1.69
CA TRP A 43 -5.45 2.52 0.50
C TRP A 43 -6.83 3.08 0.85
N ASN A 44 -7.47 2.51 1.88
CA ASN A 44 -8.78 2.92 2.37
C ASN A 44 -8.73 4.15 3.29
N HIS A 45 -7.55 4.74 3.51
CA HIS A 45 -7.40 5.85 4.43
C HIS A 45 -8.19 7.08 3.94
N PRO A 46 -9.07 7.69 4.77
CA PRO A 46 -9.98 8.76 4.36
C PRO A 46 -9.26 9.99 3.78
N SER A 47 -8.04 10.28 4.22
CA SER A 47 -7.22 11.37 3.66
C SER A 47 -6.88 11.18 2.18
N ARG A 48 -6.84 9.93 1.71
CA ARG A 48 -6.56 9.59 0.31
C ARG A 48 -7.82 9.70 -0.56
N LEU A 49 -8.98 9.36 0.01
CA LEU A 49 -10.29 9.54 -0.61
C LEU A 49 -10.60 11.03 -0.82
N LYS A 50 -10.38 11.87 0.20
CA LYS A 50 -10.55 13.33 0.11
C LYS A 50 -9.70 13.98 -0.99
N ARG A 51 -8.48 13.46 -1.26
CA ARG A 51 -7.65 13.93 -2.38
C ARG A 51 -8.21 13.54 -3.76
N LYS A 52 -8.86 12.37 -3.86
CA LYS A 52 -9.49 11.94 -5.12
C LYS A 52 -10.74 12.75 -5.43
N GLU A 53 -11.54 13.06 -4.42
CA GLU A 53 -12.72 13.92 -4.57
C GLU A 53 -12.34 15.34 -5.00
N ALA A 54 -11.28 15.91 -4.41
CA ALA A 54 -10.75 17.21 -4.83
C ALA A 54 -10.21 17.23 -6.27
N ALA A 55 -9.71 16.11 -6.79
CA ALA A 55 -9.15 16.01 -8.15
C ALA A 55 -10.21 15.73 -9.24
N ILE A 56 -11.45 15.35 -8.87
CA ILE A 56 -12.55 15.12 -9.82
C ILE A 56 -13.36 16.39 -10.05
N HIS A 57 -13.16 17.43 -9.23
CA HIS A 57 -13.98 18.64 -9.22
C HIS A 57 -13.31 19.89 -9.82
N GLU A 58 -12.22 19.74 -10.59
CA GLU A 58 -11.59 20.81 -11.39
C GLU A 58 -11.93 20.65 -12.88
#